data_AF-A0A933MXY2-F1
#
_entry.id   AF-A0A933MXY2-F1
#
_cell.length_a   1.000
_cell.length_b   1.000
_cell.length_c   1.000
_cell.angle_alpha   90.00
_cell.angle_beta   90.00
_cell.angle_gamma   90.00
#
_symmetry.space_group_name_H-M   'P 1'
#
loop_
_entity.id
_entity.type
_entity.pdbx_description
1 polymer ?
#
loop_
_entity_poly.entity_id
_entity_poly.type
_entity_poly.pdbx_seq_one_letter_code
_entity_poly.pdbx_strand_id
1 'polypeptide(L)'
;MVRATNVRFAGGMLYVTLNDGRQVGLPLRKTKWLKWLAHATPRQRKRWTIEPLGDASDEVRPLYWNELDDGIEICHLLSAQSLAE
;
A
#
# COMPACT_ATOMS: atom_id res chain seq x y z
N MET A 1 15.09 3.44 7.86
CA MET A 1 14.34 3.16 6.61
C MET A 1 12.96 2.62 6.95
N VAL A 2 11.93 3.25 6.42
CA VAL A 2 10.51 2.94 6.71
C VAL A 2 9.99 1.91 5.70
N ARG A 3 9.26 0.90 6.17
CA ARG A 3 8.72 -0.21 5.35
C ARG A 3 7.31 -0.58 5.81
N ALA A 4 6.45 -1.02 4.89
CA ALA A 4 5.16 -1.60 5.27
C ALA A 4 5.33 -2.96 5.94
N THR A 5 4.50 -3.21 6.94
CA THR A 5 4.44 -4.47 7.70
C THR A 5 3.07 -5.11 7.65
N ASN A 6 2.01 -4.32 7.42
CA ASN A 6 0.65 -4.82 7.34
C ASN A 6 -0.24 -3.94 6.47
N VAL A 7 -1.26 -4.56 5.86
CA VAL A 7 -2.32 -3.88 5.10
C VAL A 7 -3.68 -4.33 5.61
N ARG A 8 -4.54 -3.36 5.92
CA ARG A 8 -5.91 -3.58 6.40
C ARG A 8 -6.90 -2.73 5.63
N PHE A 9 -8.08 -3.29 5.38
CA PHE A 9 -9.20 -2.61 4.74
C PHE A 9 -10.35 -2.47 5.73
N ALA A 10 -10.86 -1.25 5.95
CA ALA A 10 -12.02 -1.00 6.80
C ALA A 10 -12.74 0.29 6.42
N GLY A 11 -14.08 0.28 6.38
CA GLY A 11 -14.88 1.49 6.14
C GLY A 11 -14.58 2.20 4.80
N GLY A 12 -14.15 1.48 3.77
CA GLY A 12 -13.73 2.08 2.48
C GLY A 12 -12.34 2.72 2.49
N MET A 13 -11.58 2.53 3.56
CA MET A 13 -10.20 2.98 3.70
C MET A 13 -9.22 1.81 3.56
N LEU A 14 -8.06 2.12 2.99
CA LEU A 14 -6.83 1.34 3.04
C LEU A 14 -6.00 1.85 4.22
N TYR A 15 -5.54 0.95 5.08
CA TYR A 15 -4.61 1.25 6.17
C TYR A 15 -3.33 0.45 5.97
N VAL A 16 -2.19 1.13 5.94
CA VAL A 16 -0.87 0.52 5.85
C VAL A 16 -0.14 0.79 7.16
N THR A 17 0.27 -0.27 7.85
CA THR A 17 1.10 -0.17 9.05
C THR A 17 2.57 -0.22 8.64
N LEU A 18 3.36 0.66 9.24
CA LEU A 18 4.78 0.80 8.97
C LEU A 18 5.60 0.20 10.13
N ASN A 19 6.84 -0.18 9.83
CA ASN A 19 7.78 -0.75 10.82
C ASN A 19 8.20 0.23 11.92
N ASP A 20 7.97 1.53 11.74
CA ASP A 20 8.22 2.57 12.73
C ASP A 20 7.00 2.85 13.64
N GLY A 21 5.94 2.04 13.53
CA GLY A 21 4.73 2.15 14.34
C GLY A 21 3.68 3.11 13.79
N ARG A 22 3.97 3.87 12.72
CA ARG A 22 2.97 4.72 12.06
C ARG A 22 1.96 3.87 11.29
N GLN A 23 0.76 4.42 11.14
CA GLN A 23 -0.28 3.89 10.25
C GLN A 23 -0.70 4.98 9.26
N VAL A 24 -0.64 4.66 7.96
CA VAL A 24 -1.10 5.54 6.88
C VAL A 24 -2.48 5.09 6.44
N GLY A 25 -3.47 5.99 6.50
CA GLY A 25 -4.84 5.74 6.07
C GLY A 25 -5.17 6.50 4.79
N LEU A 26 -5.71 5.81 3.78
CA LEU A 26 -6.10 6.41 2.50
C LEU A 26 -7.51 5.99 2.08
N PRO A 27 -8.35 6.93 1.61
CA PRO A 27 -9.67 6.61 1.07
C PRO A 27 -9.57 5.96 -0.32
N LEU A 28 -9.83 4.65 -0.41
CA LEU A 28 -9.66 3.86 -1.65
C LEU A 28 -10.32 4.48 -2.88
N ARG A 29 -11.55 4.97 -2.73
CA ARG A 29 -12.33 5.53 -3.85
C ARG A 29 -12.01 6.98 -4.18
N LYS A 30 -11.42 7.74 -3.24
CA LYS A 30 -11.07 9.15 -3.45
C LYS A 30 -9.64 9.31 -3.95
N THR A 31 -8.79 8.32 -3.68
CA THR A 31 -7.40 8.29 -4.15
C THR A 31 -7.34 7.74 -5.58
N LYS A 32 -7.10 8.62 -6.57
CA LYS A 32 -7.17 8.27 -8.00
C LYS A 32 -6.30 7.08 -8.41
N TRP A 33 -5.07 7.01 -7.88
CA TRP A 33 -4.12 5.93 -8.17
C TRP A 33 -4.46 4.60 -7.46
N LEU A 34 -5.45 4.60 -6.55
CA LEU A 34 -5.99 3.38 -5.91
C LEU A 34 -7.26 2.85 -6.58
N LYS A 35 -7.65 3.39 -7.75
CA LYS A 35 -8.90 3.01 -8.42
C LYS A 35 -8.96 1.51 -8.75
N TRP A 36 -7.84 0.91 -9.16
CA TRP A 36 -7.75 -0.53 -9.42
C TRP A 36 -8.05 -1.35 -8.16
N LEU A 37 -7.45 -0.99 -7.03
CA LEU A 37 -7.65 -1.66 -5.75
C LEU A 37 -9.07 -1.42 -5.19
N ALA A 38 -9.66 -0.26 -5.49
CA ALA A 38 -11.05 0.05 -5.16
C ALA A 38 -12.06 -0.82 -5.94
N HIS A 39 -11.69 -1.31 -7.13
CA HIS A 39 -12.50 -2.25 -7.91
C HIS A 39 -12.22 -3.72 -7.59
N ALA A 40 -11.08 -4.03 -6.97
CA ALA A 40 -10.74 -5.39 -6.55
C ALA A 40 -11.76 -5.98 -5.56
N THR A 41 -12.00 -7.29 -5.68
CA THR A 41 -12.84 -8.04 -4.74
C THR A 41 -12.22 -8.11 -3.34
N PRO A 42 -13.01 -8.35 -2.27
CA PRO A 42 -12.45 -8.54 -0.94
C PRO A 42 -11.40 -9.66 -0.85
N ARG A 43 -11.53 -10.70 -1.68
CA ARG A 43 -10.56 -11.80 -1.76
C ARG A 43 -9.23 -11.31 -2.36
N GLN A 44 -9.28 -10.63 -3.51
CA GLN A 44 -8.09 -10.06 -4.16
C GLN A 44 -7.38 -9.08 -3.22
N ARG A 45 -8.11 -8.16 -2.57
CA ARG A 45 -7.52 -7.19 -1.63
C ARG A 45 -6.74 -7.82 -0.48
N LYS A 46 -7.14 -9.01 -0.01
CA LYS A 46 -6.43 -9.72 1.07
C LYS A 46 -5.17 -10.43 0.60
N ARG A 47 -4.99 -10.62 -0.72
CA ARG A 47 -3.89 -11.38 -1.31
C ARG A 47 -2.79 -10.45 -1.82
N TRP A 48 -2.16 -9.78 -0.87
CA TRP A 48 -0.98 -8.97 -1.10
C TRP A 48 0.26 -9.66 -0.55
N THR A 49 1.41 -9.28 -1.08
CA THR A 49 2.73 -9.67 -0.61
C THR A 49 3.57 -8.41 -0.42
N ILE A 50 4.61 -8.52 0.40
CA ILE A 50 5.77 -7.63 0.31
C ILE A 50 6.75 -8.39 -0.55
N GLU A 51 7.09 -7.89 -1.73
CA GLU A 51 7.96 -8.63 -2.63
C GLU A 51 9.30 -8.96 -1.94
N PRO A 52 9.74 -10.24 -2.00
CA PRO A 52 11.09 -10.61 -1.62
C PRO A 52 12.07 -10.04 -2.66
N LEU A 53 13.18 -9.48 -2.17
CA LEU A 53 14.25 -8.90 -2.98
C LEU A 53 14.61 -9.81 -4.16
N GLY A 54 14.42 -9.34 -5.39
CA GLY A 54 15.20 -9.83 -6.53
C GLY A 54 16.31 -8.83 -6.77
N ASP A 55 17.54 -9.17 -6.37
CA ASP A 55 18.88 -8.57 -6.63
C ASP A 55 19.06 -7.04 -6.76
N ALA A 56 18.02 -6.25 -6.56
CA ALA A 56 18.03 -4.80 -6.64
C ALA A 56 18.47 -4.24 -5.30
N SER A 57 19.71 -3.77 -5.32
CA SER A 57 20.27 -2.87 -4.34
C SER A 57 19.41 -1.60 -4.28
N ASP A 58 19.10 -1.22 -3.05
CA ASP A 58 18.53 0.05 -2.63
C ASP A 58 17.03 0.33 -2.86
N GLU A 59 16.37 0.36 -1.70
CA GLU A 59 15.27 1.24 -1.31
C GLU A 59 13.81 0.86 -1.66
N VAL A 60 12.98 1.02 -0.62
CA VAL A 60 11.52 0.92 -0.50
C VAL A 60 10.84 -0.29 -1.19
N ARG A 61 10.36 -1.25 -0.38
CA ARG A 61 9.59 -2.41 -0.88
C ARG A 61 8.13 -2.06 -1.16
N PRO A 62 7.62 -2.25 -2.38
CA PRO A 62 6.21 -2.06 -2.66
C PRO A 62 5.36 -3.17 -2.03
N LEU A 63 4.12 -2.82 -1.69
CA LEU A 63 3.05 -3.79 -1.49
C LEU A 63 2.58 -4.23 -2.86
N TYR A 64 2.51 -5.53 -3.12
CA TYR A 64 2.14 -6.04 -4.44
C TYR A 64 0.98 -7.03 -4.37
N TRP A 65 0.08 -6.97 -5.36
CA TRP A 65 -1.07 -7.86 -5.49
C TRP A 65 -0.94 -8.70 -6.76
N ASN A 66 -0.43 -9.92 -6.64
CA ASN A 66 -0.20 -10.82 -7.78
C ASN A 66 -1.45 -11.04 -8.65
N GLU A 67 -2.64 -11.15 -8.03
CA GLU A 67 -3.90 -11.36 -8.77
C GLU A 67 -4.38 -10.13 -9.54
N LEU A 68 -3.79 -8.96 -9.27
CA LEU A 68 -4.14 -7.68 -9.87
C LEU A 68 -3.01 -7.12 -10.74
N ASP A 69 -1.83 -7.75 -10.70
CA ASP A 69 -0.61 -7.32 -11.38
C ASP A 69 -0.26 -5.84 -11.13
N ASP A 70 -0.48 -5.39 -9.89
CA ASP A 70 -0.34 -3.98 -9.52
C ASP A 70 0.11 -3.86 -8.05
N GLY A 71 0.67 -2.71 -7.69
CA GLY A 71 1.32 -2.49 -6.40
C GLY A 71 1.25 -1.05 -5.91
N ILE A 72 1.72 -0.86 -4.68
CA ILE A 72 1.78 0.44 -4.00
C ILE A 72 3.19 0.60 -3.44
N GLU A 73 3.90 1.61 -3.94
CA GLU A 73 5.18 2.02 -3.36
C GLU A 73 4.96 2.82 -2.06
N ILE A 74 5.81 2.58 -1.06
CA ILE A 74 5.68 3.27 0.25
C ILE A 74 5.99 4.76 0.15
N CYS A 75 6.85 5.17 -0.79
CA CYS A 75 7.15 6.58 -1.03
C CYS A 75 5.87 7.37 -1.38
N HIS A 76 4.99 6.82 -2.22
CA HIS A 76 3.70 7.44 -2.55
C HIS A 76 2.76 7.54 -1.33
N LEU A 77 2.83 6.59 -0.40
CA LEU A 77 2.09 6.66 0.87
C LEU A 77 2.61 7.79 1.77
N LEU A 78 3.93 7.95 1.85
CA LEU A 78 4.58 8.97 2.69
C LEU A 78 4.38 10.38 2.10
N SER A 79 4.47 10.53 0.78
CA SER A 79 4.19 11.81 0.11
C SER A 79 2.74 12.26 0.25
N ALA A 80 1.79 11.31 0.34
CA ALA A 80 0.38 11.63 0.59
C ALA A 80 0.13 12.15 2.02
N GLN A 81 0.96 11.79 3.01
CA GLN A 81 0.93 12.40 4.35
C GLN A 81 1.47 13.83 4.35
N SER A 82 2.48 14.12 3.53
CA SER A 82 3.12 15.45 3.49
C SER A 82 2.23 16.54 2.89
N LEU A 83 1.15 16.19 2.21
CA LEU A 83 0.20 17.15 1.59
C LEU A 83 -0.97 17.54 2.50
N ALA A 84 -0.94 17.13 3.78
CA ALA A 84 -1.97 17.45 4.76
C ALA A 84 -1.64 18.68 5.64
N GLU A 85 -0.67 19.51 5.23
CA GLU A 85 -0.31 20.79 5.87
C GLU A 85 -0.97 21.99 5.17
#